data_AF-A0A3D1DKI9-F1
#
_entry.id   AF-A0A3D1DKI9-F1
#
_cell.length_a   1.000
_cell.length_b   1.000
_cell.length_c   1.000
_cell.angle_alpha   90.00
_cell.angle_beta   90.00
_cell.angle_gamma   90.00
#
_symmetry.space_group_name_H-M   'P 1'
#
loop_
_entity.id
_entity.type
_entity.pdbx_description
1 polymer ?
#
loop_
_entity_poly.entity_id
_entity_poly.type
_entity_poly.pdbx_seq_one_letter_code
_entity_poly.pdbx_strand_id
1 'polypeptide(L)'
;MINRRAFVASSLFLSLLWAAPVTVEAAGRVVTWAGNGKSSYTGDGGPASAATIGGPFGVSLGPDGALYVCEIDNHCVRRIDRRTGLISTVAGTG
;
A
#
# COMPACT_ATOMS: atom_id res chain seq x y z
N MET A 1 53.07 40.81 47.01
CA MET A 1 52.71 42.15 46.52
C MET A 1 52.35 42.05 45.03
N ILE A 2 51.12 42.48 44.66
CA ILE A 2 50.67 43.06 43.35
C ILE A 2 50.66 42.11 42.12
N ASN A 3 49.51 41.55 41.71
CA ASN A 3 48.52 42.00 40.67
C ASN A 3 49.13 42.28 39.27
N ARG A 4 48.59 41.70 38.17
CA ARG A 4 47.48 42.28 37.36
C ARG A 4 46.89 41.28 36.33
N ARG A 5 45.60 41.50 36.04
CA ARG A 5 44.61 40.73 35.24
C ARG A 5 44.84 40.76 33.72
N ALA A 6 44.37 39.74 32.99
CA ALA A 6 43.61 39.91 31.73
C ALA A 6 42.88 38.62 31.27
N PHE A 7 41.59 38.78 30.98
CA PHE A 7 40.66 37.90 30.28
C PHE A 7 41.08 37.67 28.80
N VAL A 8 40.69 36.55 28.15
CA VAL A 8 39.82 36.50 26.94
C VAL A 8 39.67 35.05 26.39
N ALA A 9 38.40 34.73 26.10
CA ALA A 9 37.66 33.72 25.30
C ALA A 9 38.35 32.75 24.30
N SER A 10 37.78 31.54 24.15
CA SER A 10 36.89 31.13 23.03
C SER A 10 36.69 29.60 22.98
N SER A 11 35.55 29.11 23.47
CA SER A 11 34.43 28.60 22.66
C SER A 11 34.55 27.13 22.25
N LEU A 12 33.90 26.26 23.04
CA LEU A 12 33.43 24.94 22.65
C LEU A 12 32.67 25.06 21.32
N PHE A 13 33.20 24.48 20.23
CA PHE A 13 32.43 24.25 19.00
C PHE A 13 31.44 23.11 19.24
N LEU A 14 30.42 23.36 20.05
CA LEU A 14 29.20 22.56 20.06
C LEU A 14 28.34 23.10 18.90
N SER A 15 28.75 22.80 17.66
CA SER A 15 27.94 23.12 16.49
C SER A 15 26.72 22.22 16.49
N LEU A 16 25.70 22.68 17.21
CA LEU A 16 24.34 22.81 16.75
C LEU A 16 24.01 21.96 15.50
N LEU A 17 23.88 20.65 15.69
CA LEU A 17 22.97 19.88 14.86
C LEU A 17 21.68 19.76 15.66
N TRP A 18 20.92 20.87 15.71
CA TRP A 18 19.49 20.77 15.93
C TRP A 18 18.99 19.96 14.72
N ALA A 19 18.93 18.64 14.87
CA ALA A 19 18.38 17.77 13.85
C ALA A 19 16.94 18.23 13.68
N ALA A 20 16.68 19.01 12.62
CA ALA A 20 15.33 19.21 12.16
C ALA A 20 14.72 17.81 12.06
N PRO A 21 13.54 17.57 12.65
CA PRO A 21 12.93 16.25 12.56
C PRO A 21 12.83 15.92 11.07
N VAL A 22 13.54 14.88 10.63
CA VAL A 22 13.32 14.30 9.32
C VAL A 22 11.95 13.65 9.41
N THR A 23 10.93 14.37 8.98
CA THR A 23 9.59 13.82 8.82
C THR A 23 9.65 12.85 7.64
N VAL A 24 9.69 11.55 7.95
CA VAL A 24 9.40 10.52 6.96
C VAL A 24 7.90 10.58 6.72
N GLU A 25 7.47 11.25 5.66
CA GLU A 25 6.13 11.02 5.15
C GLU A 25 6.08 9.61 4.60
N ALA A 26 5.34 8.72 5.27
CA ALA A 26 5.04 7.42 4.73
C ALA A 26 4.18 7.61 3.48
N ALA A 27 4.82 7.58 2.30
CA ALA A 27 4.08 7.57 1.05
C ALA A 27 3.15 6.35 1.04
N GLY A 28 1.85 6.61 0.81
CA GLY A 28 0.87 5.54 0.68
C GLY A 28 1.26 4.60 -0.46
N ARG A 29 1.43 3.30 -0.18
CA ARG A 29 1.77 2.31 -1.20
C ARG A 29 0.51 1.82 -1.91
N VAL A 30 0.44 2.03 -3.22
CA VAL A 30 -0.59 1.44 -4.09
C VAL A 30 -0.07 0.12 -4.66
N VAL A 31 -0.87 -0.94 -4.60
CA VAL A 31 -0.57 -2.26 -5.18
C VAL A 31 -1.79 -2.83 -5.89
N THR A 32 -1.55 -3.51 -7.02
CA THR A 32 -2.59 -4.24 -7.74
C THR A 32 -2.79 -5.61 -7.12
N TRP A 33 -3.98 -5.87 -6.56
CA TRP A 33 -4.34 -7.18 -6.01
C TRP A 33 -4.90 -8.12 -7.07
N ALA A 34 -5.64 -7.59 -8.04
CA ALA A 34 -6.31 -8.38 -9.06
C ALA A 34 -6.43 -7.63 -10.39
N GLY A 35 -6.45 -8.39 -11.49
CA GLY A 35 -6.58 -7.86 -12.84
C GLY A 35 -5.23 -7.63 -13.53
N ASN A 36 -5.20 -7.93 -14.83
CA ASN A 36 -4.05 -7.72 -15.73
C ASN A 36 -4.26 -6.56 -16.73
N GLY A 37 -5.35 -5.80 -16.59
CA GLY A 37 -5.70 -4.67 -17.45
C GLY A 37 -6.53 -5.00 -18.70
N LYS A 38 -6.82 -6.28 -18.98
CA LYS A 38 -7.74 -6.68 -20.07
C LYS A 38 -9.14 -6.95 -19.54
N SER A 39 -10.14 -6.40 -20.22
CA SER A 39 -11.56 -6.70 -19.96
C SER A 39 -11.93 -8.05 -20.60
N SER A 40 -12.17 -9.06 -19.76
CA SER A 40 -12.62 -10.42 -20.10
C SER A 40 -12.95 -11.16 -18.79
N TYR A 41 -13.20 -12.48 -18.85
CA TYR A 41 -13.55 -13.31 -17.70
C TYR A 41 -12.70 -14.59 -17.67
N THR A 42 -11.60 -14.57 -16.91
CA THR A 42 -10.68 -15.72 -16.79
C THR A 42 -10.01 -15.78 -15.41
N GLY A 43 -9.28 -16.87 -15.15
CA GLY A 43 -8.27 -16.92 -14.08
C GLY A 43 -8.72 -17.56 -12.76
N ASP A 44 -9.94 -18.09 -12.67
CA ASP A 44 -10.39 -18.81 -11.47
C ASP A 44 -9.46 -19.96 -11.10
N GLY A 45 -9.15 -20.07 -9.80
CA GLY A 45 -8.16 -20.99 -9.25
C GLY A 45 -6.70 -20.55 -9.41
N GLY A 46 -6.43 -19.50 -10.19
CA GLY A 46 -5.10 -18.95 -10.44
C GLY A 46 -4.80 -17.66 -9.66
N PRO A 47 -3.62 -17.06 -9.88
CA PRO A 47 -3.26 -15.78 -9.29
C PRO A 47 -4.19 -14.65 -9.74
N ALA A 48 -4.74 -13.91 -8.78
CA ALA A 48 -5.67 -12.82 -9.04
C ALA A 48 -5.06 -11.71 -9.91
N SER A 49 -3.76 -11.44 -9.76
CA SER A 49 -3.02 -10.46 -10.57
C SER A 49 -2.89 -10.84 -12.05
N ALA A 50 -3.06 -12.11 -12.41
CA ALA A 50 -3.01 -12.59 -13.78
C ALA A 50 -4.41 -12.70 -14.42
N ALA A 51 -5.47 -12.66 -13.61
CA ALA A 51 -6.85 -12.78 -14.07
C ALA A 51 -7.27 -11.59 -14.94
N THR A 52 -8.23 -11.82 -15.83
CA THR A 52 -8.96 -10.75 -16.51
C THR A 52 -10.23 -10.45 -15.75
N ILE A 53 -10.58 -9.16 -15.69
CA ILE A 53 -11.73 -8.63 -14.95
C ILE A 53 -12.46 -7.65 -15.87
N GLY A 54 -13.75 -7.86 -16.08
CA GLY A 54 -14.65 -7.05 -16.91
C GLY A 54 -15.55 -6.15 -16.09
N GLY A 55 -15.39 -4.84 -16.27
CA GLY A 55 -16.22 -3.84 -15.59
C GLY A 55 -16.28 -4.00 -14.06
N PRO A 56 -15.16 -3.96 -13.31
CA PRO A 56 -15.22 -3.96 -11.86
C PRO A 56 -15.95 -2.70 -11.36
N PHE A 57 -17.08 -2.85 -10.66
CA PHE A 57 -17.93 -1.73 -10.25
C PHE A 57 -17.87 -1.43 -8.76
N GLY A 58 -17.70 -2.47 -7.94
CA GLY A 58 -17.70 -2.35 -6.48
C GLY A 58 -16.74 -3.34 -5.85
N VAL A 59 -16.20 -2.94 -4.69
CA VAL A 59 -15.27 -3.74 -3.90
C VAL A 59 -15.63 -3.67 -2.42
N SER A 60 -15.55 -4.81 -1.71
CA SER A 60 -15.72 -4.88 -0.26
C SER A 60 -14.78 -5.91 0.37
N LEU A 61 -14.51 -5.77 1.66
CA LEU A 61 -13.81 -6.79 2.45
C LEU A 61 -14.83 -7.74 3.08
N GLY A 62 -14.60 -9.04 2.95
CA GLY A 62 -15.36 -10.06 3.66
C GLY A 62 -14.91 -10.23 5.12
N PRO A 63 -15.70 -10.94 5.93
CA PRO A 63 -15.36 -11.26 7.32
C PRO A 63 -14.14 -12.19 7.44
N ASP A 64 -13.82 -12.94 6.39
CA ASP A 64 -12.61 -13.76 6.25
C ASP A 64 -11.39 -12.93 5.81
N GLY A 65 -11.56 -11.62 5.63
CA GLY A 65 -10.55 -10.70 5.17
C GLY A 65 -10.33 -10.72 3.65
N ALA A 66 -11.03 -11.55 2.87
CA ALA A 66 -10.90 -11.58 1.41
C ALA A 66 -11.48 -10.32 0.76
N LEU A 67 -11.01 -9.99 -0.45
CA LEU A 67 -11.62 -8.93 -1.26
C LEU A 67 -12.71 -9.53 -2.14
N TYR A 68 -13.87 -8.88 -2.19
CA TYR A 68 -14.98 -9.24 -3.06
C TYR A 68 -15.16 -8.13 -4.09
N VAL A 69 -15.19 -8.49 -5.37
CA VAL A 69 -15.31 -7.57 -6.49
C VAL A 69 -16.53 -7.96 -7.31
N CYS A 70 -17.43 -7.01 -7.58
CA CYS A 70 -18.51 -7.23 -8.54
C CYS A 70 -18.10 -6.77 -9.94
N GLU A 71 -18.31 -7.63 -10.91
CA GLU A 71 -18.04 -7.42 -12.33
C GLU A 71 -19.37 -7.19 -13.05
N ILE A 72 -19.63 -5.96 -13.52
CA ILE A 72 -20.89 -5.63 -14.20
C ILE A 72 -20.96 -6.23 -15.61
N ASP A 73 -19.82 -6.31 -16.30
CA ASP A 73 -19.76 -6.83 -17.67
C ASP A 73 -19.81 -8.36 -17.71
N ASN A 74 -19.32 -9.02 -16.65
CA ASN A 74 -19.27 -10.48 -16.52
C ASN A 74 -20.33 -11.05 -15.57
N HIS A 75 -21.27 -10.21 -15.11
CA HIS A 75 -22.41 -10.58 -14.27
C HIS A 75 -22.07 -11.50 -13.08
N CYS A 76 -20.93 -11.25 -12.42
CA CYS A 76 -20.42 -12.13 -11.38
C CYS A 76 -19.80 -11.37 -10.20
N VAL A 77 -19.61 -12.10 -9.10
CA VAL A 77 -18.86 -11.65 -7.92
C VAL A 77 -17.64 -12.55 -7.77
N ARG A 78 -16.47 -11.93 -7.79
CA ARG A 78 -15.18 -12.60 -7.57
C ARG A 78 -14.74 -12.42 -6.12
N ARG A 79 -14.20 -13.49 -5.54
CA ARG A 79 -13.49 -13.48 -4.26
C ARG A 79 -11.99 -13.59 -4.53
N ILE A 80 -11.20 -12.71 -3.92
CA ILE A 80 -9.75 -12.71 -3.94
C ILE A 80 -9.26 -13.01 -2.52
N ASP A 81 -8.66 -14.18 -2.36
CA ASP A 81 -8.00 -14.56 -1.12
C ASP A 81 -6.70 -13.77 -0.98
N ARG A 82 -6.62 -12.88 0.01
CA ARG A 82 -5.46 -12.00 0.18
C ARG A 82 -4.24 -12.71 0.77
N ARG A 83 -4.41 -13.90 1.34
CA ARG A 83 -3.31 -14.69 1.90
C ARG A 83 -2.65 -15.54 0.82
N THR A 84 -3.44 -16.15 -0.06
CA THR A 84 -2.92 -17.00 -1.14
C THR A 84 -2.73 -16.26 -2.46
N GLY A 85 -3.41 -15.13 -2.63
CA GLY A 85 -3.44 -14.37 -3.89
C GLY A 85 -4.31 -15.02 -4.97
N LEU A 86 -5.17 -15.98 -4.62
CA LEU A 86 -6.02 -16.70 -5.57
C LEU A 86 -7.36 -15.99 -5.78
N ILE A 87 -7.87 -16.08 -7.01
CA ILE A 87 -9.22 -15.60 -7.38
C ILE A 87 -10.17 -16.78 -7.63
N SER A 88 -11.44 -16.62 -7.27
CA SER A 88 -12.52 -17.56 -7.57
C SER A 88 -13.85 -16.83 -7.74
N THR A 89 -14.74 -17.33 -8.57
CA THR A 89 -16.12 -16.85 -8.65
C THR A 89 -16.98 -17.45 -7.54
N VAL A 90 -17.71 -16.61 -6.82
CA VAL A 90 -18.57 -17.02 -5.70
C VAL A 90 -20.06 -16.82 -5.99
N ALA A 91 -20.39 -16.00 -6.98
CA ALA A 91 -21.76 -15.83 -7.47
C ALA A 91 -21.73 -15.37 -8.94
N GLY A 92 -22.77 -15.72 -9.70
CA GLY A 92 -22.85 -15.49 -11.15
C GLY A 92 -22.18 -16.62 -11.95
N THR A 93 -22.49 -16.70 -13.24
CA THR A 93 -22.00 -17.75 -14.14
C THR A 93 -21.18 -17.23 -15.32
N GLY A 94 -20.98 -15.91 -15.42
CA GLY A 94 -20.46 -15.27 -16.63
C GLY A 94 -21.58 -14.99 -17.60
#